data_AF-A0A1N7H6I4-F1
#
_entry.id   AF-A0A1N7H6I4-F1
#
_cell.length_a   1.000
_cell.length_b   1.000
_cell.length_c   1.000
_cell.angle_alpha   90.00
_cell.angle_beta   90.00
_cell.angle_gamma   90.00
#
_symmetry.space_group_name_H-M   'P 1'
#
loop_
_entity.id
_entity.type
_entity.pdbx_description
1 polymer ?
#
loop_
_entity_poly.entity_id
_entity_poly.type
_entity_poly.pdbx_seq_one_letter_code
_entity_poly.pdbx_strand_id
1 'polypeptide(L)'
;MHRLAAALLVVICASQAQAQAPEQQQNCPSFYRFVDFGLKGRDGVMRRGGTIFRAFRADGTHLLRPESSTCLEVEELARDGRAHPIPVVSSIGIDAQIAGLDLTELRLAASEDMVTLAAAKAASHRENLARTDAIIARGESFLCARSSEPETVSCQMLSPYPGNFPLVVYCGAGRCTTPVMARDEQLFVTASWRNSATDIEELTDEISNKLKQIHTFFEQQI
;
A
#
# COMPACT_ATOMS: atom_id res chain seq x y z
N MET A 1 19.37 69.55 -28.32
CA MET A 1 19.82 69.80 -26.93
C MET A 1 18.63 69.46 -26.03
N HIS A 2 18.67 68.28 -25.38
CA HIS A 2 18.53 68.09 -23.92
C HIS A 2 17.21 68.65 -23.34
N ARG A 3 16.36 67.94 -22.60
CA ARG A 3 16.36 66.63 -21.94
C ARG A 3 14.99 66.52 -21.21
N LEU A 4 14.59 65.30 -20.84
CA LEU A 4 13.75 64.95 -19.67
C LEU A 4 12.23 65.28 -19.77
N ALA A 5 11.29 64.45 -19.32
CA ALA A 5 11.34 63.16 -18.61
C ALA A 5 10.01 62.41 -18.79
N ALA A 6 10.10 61.09 -18.72
CA ALA A 6 9.02 60.12 -18.80
C ALA A 6 8.25 59.96 -17.48
N ALA A 7 6.99 59.54 -17.59
CA ALA A 7 6.33 58.70 -16.58
C ALA A 7 5.27 57.84 -17.29
N LEU A 8 5.69 56.67 -17.78
CA LEU A 8 4.81 55.65 -18.34
C LEU A 8 4.34 54.76 -17.17
N LEU A 9 3.05 54.82 -16.84
CA LEU A 9 2.41 53.92 -15.89
C LEU A 9 2.25 52.54 -16.55
N VAL A 10 3.06 51.57 -16.15
CA VAL A 10 2.88 50.16 -16.53
C VAL A 10 2.07 49.49 -15.43
N VAL A 11 0.82 49.16 -15.74
CA VAL A 11 -0.03 48.28 -14.94
C VAL A 11 0.50 46.85 -15.13
N ILE A 12 1.20 46.32 -14.13
CA ILE A 12 1.66 44.93 -14.12
C ILE A 12 0.52 44.09 -13.54
N CYS A 13 -0.13 43.30 -14.41
CA CYS A 13 -1.07 42.25 -14.02
C CYS A 13 -0.34 41.22 -13.15
N ALA A 14 -0.65 41.20 -11.85
CA ALA A 14 -0.23 40.15 -10.94
C ALA A 14 -1.09 38.90 -11.21
N SER A 15 -0.75 38.12 -12.23
CA SER A 15 -1.19 36.74 -12.31
C SER A 15 -0.45 35.96 -11.23
N GLN A 16 -1.14 35.64 -10.15
CA GLN A 16 -0.67 34.69 -9.15
C GLN A 16 -0.54 33.33 -9.82
N ALA A 17 0.67 33.02 -10.30
CA ALA A 17 1.08 31.66 -10.59
C ALA A 17 1.20 30.94 -9.23
N GLN A 18 0.10 30.34 -8.78
CA GLN A 18 0.18 29.25 -7.82
C GLN A 18 0.90 28.12 -8.55
N ALA A 19 2.20 28.00 -8.30
CA ALA A 19 2.97 26.80 -8.59
C ALA A 19 2.38 25.67 -7.72
N GLN A 20 1.31 25.05 -8.21
CA GLN A 20 0.95 23.71 -7.81
C GLN A 20 2.05 22.82 -8.39
N ALA A 21 2.91 22.30 -7.52
CA ALA A 21 3.77 21.19 -7.88
C ALA A 21 2.85 20.10 -8.48
N PRO A 22 3.06 19.66 -9.73
CA PRO A 22 2.35 18.50 -10.19
C PRO A 22 2.96 17.32 -9.44
N GLU A 23 2.21 16.70 -8.54
CA GLU A 23 2.36 15.26 -8.30
C GLU A 23 2.12 14.61 -9.67
N GLN A 24 3.18 14.43 -10.46
CA GLN A 24 3.12 13.82 -11.78
C GLN A 24 2.86 12.33 -11.60
N GLN A 25 1.62 12.00 -11.28
CA GLN A 25 1.09 10.66 -11.43
C GLN A 25 1.02 10.39 -12.93
N GLN A 26 2.04 9.71 -13.46
CA GLN A 26 2.03 9.26 -14.84
C GLN A 26 1.33 7.92 -14.96
N ASN A 27 0.60 7.77 -16.06
CA ASN A 27 0.03 6.50 -16.46
C ASN A 27 1.17 5.49 -16.64
N CYS A 28 1.07 4.35 -15.95
CA CYS A 28 1.95 3.23 -16.20
C CYS A 28 1.94 2.84 -17.68
N PRO A 29 3.03 2.28 -18.23
CA PRO A 29 3.06 1.78 -19.59
C PRO A 29 1.85 0.88 -19.86
N SER A 30 1.32 0.91 -21.08
CA SER A 30 0.12 0.12 -21.43
C SER A 30 0.34 -1.39 -21.32
N PHE A 31 1.60 -1.84 -21.36
CA PHE A 31 1.99 -3.23 -21.15
C PHE A 31 3.38 -3.30 -20.52
N TYR A 32 3.52 -4.11 -19.48
CA TYR A 32 4.78 -4.41 -18.81
C TYR A 32 4.64 -5.73 -18.03
N ARG A 33 5.70 -6.55 -18.01
CA ARG A 33 5.67 -7.88 -17.37
C ARG A 33 6.11 -7.90 -15.91
N PHE A 34 6.86 -6.89 -15.54
CA PHE A 34 7.45 -6.72 -14.24
C PHE A 34 7.31 -5.26 -13.85
N VAL A 35 7.28 -5.00 -12.55
CA VAL A 35 7.42 -3.66 -11.98
C VAL A 35 8.59 -3.68 -11.01
N ASP A 36 9.20 -2.52 -10.80
CA ASP A 36 10.31 -2.30 -9.87
C ASP A 36 9.85 -1.33 -8.79
N PHE A 37 9.96 -1.68 -7.51
CA PHE A 37 9.61 -0.75 -6.42
C PHE A 37 10.65 0.34 -6.18
N GLY A 38 11.71 0.35 -7.00
CA GLY A 38 12.75 1.35 -6.99
C GLY A 38 13.62 1.30 -5.73
N LEU A 39 14.71 2.06 -5.79
CA LEU A 39 15.59 2.31 -4.66
C LEU A 39 15.84 3.81 -4.58
N LYS A 40 15.50 4.40 -3.43
CA LYS A 40 15.76 5.81 -3.17
C LYS A 40 17.24 6.00 -2.86
N GLY A 41 17.92 6.80 -3.68
CA GLY A 41 19.32 7.17 -3.46
C GLY A 41 19.50 8.08 -2.24
N ARG A 42 20.75 8.25 -1.80
CA ARG A 42 21.09 9.18 -0.69
C ARG A 42 20.77 10.65 -1.01
N ASP A 43 20.70 10.97 -2.30
CA ASP A 43 20.28 12.27 -2.84
C ASP A 43 18.76 12.43 -2.88
N GLY A 44 18.00 11.42 -2.40
CA GLY A 44 16.55 11.42 -2.41
C GLY A 44 15.93 11.07 -3.75
N VAL A 45 16.73 10.81 -4.79
CA VAL A 45 16.25 10.52 -6.13
C VAL A 45 15.90 9.04 -6.25
N MET A 46 14.69 8.74 -6.73
CA MET A 46 14.24 7.39 -7.00
C MET A 46 14.93 6.85 -8.26
N ARG A 47 15.44 5.62 -8.17
CA ARG A 47 16.07 4.91 -9.30
C ARG A 47 15.56 3.48 -9.36
N ARG A 48 15.80 2.81 -10.48
CA ARG A 48 15.60 1.35 -10.58
C ARG A 48 16.53 0.59 -9.62
N GLY A 49 16.22 -0.67 -9.37
CA GLY A 49 17.03 -1.60 -8.57
C GLY A 49 16.43 -1.95 -7.20
N GLY A 50 15.13 -1.73 -7.03
CA GLY A 50 14.39 -2.22 -5.88
C GLY A 50 13.90 -3.65 -6.06
N THR A 51 12.94 -4.03 -5.22
CA THR A 51 12.25 -5.32 -5.35
C THR A 51 11.46 -5.38 -6.65
N ILE A 52 11.64 -6.46 -7.41
CA ILE A 52 10.90 -6.72 -8.64
C ILE A 52 9.66 -7.55 -8.34
N PHE A 53 8.51 -7.15 -8.87
CA PHE A 53 7.27 -7.93 -8.81
C PHE A 53 6.85 -8.36 -10.22
N ARG A 54 6.50 -9.63 -10.38
CA ARG A 54 5.96 -10.15 -11.64
C ARG A 54 4.48 -9.82 -11.79
N ALA A 55 4.16 -8.95 -12.75
CA ALA A 55 2.80 -8.49 -13.04
C ALA A 55 1.91 -9.53 -13.76
N PHE A 56 2.30 -10.80 -13.77
CA PHE A 56 1.65 -11.86 -14.54
C PHE A 56 1.58 -13.18 -13.78
N ARG A 57 0.50 -13.92 -14.03
CA ARG A 57 0.40 -15.34 -13.66
C ARG A 57 1.33 -16.20 -14.50
N ALA A 58 1.53 -17.44 -14.05
CA ALA A 58 2.27 -18.45 -14.80
C ALA A 58 1.67 -18.74 -16.19
N ASP A 59 0.35 -18.54 -16.35
CA ASP A 59 -0.37 -18.71 -17.63
C ASP A 59 -0.28 -17.51 -18.58
N GLY A 60 0.36 -16.40 -18.16
CA GLY A 60 0.48 -15.20 -18.98
C GLY A 60 -0.68 -14.21 -18.88
N THR A 61 -1.59 -14.37 -17.92
CA THR A 61 -2.63 -13.36 -17.59
C THR A 61 -2.07 -12.21 -16.75
N HIS A 62 -2.37 -10.95 -17.11
CA HIS A 62 -1.94 -9.76 -16.37
C HIS A 62 -2.65 -9.65 -15.01
N LEU A 63 -1.88 -9.47 -13.93
CA LEU A 63 -2.35 -9.49 -12.54
C LEU A 63 -2.75 -8.12 -12.00
N LEU A 64 -2.24 -7.03 -12.59
CA LEU A 64 -2.40 -5.70 -12.00
C LEU A 64 -3.60 -4.96 -12.57
N ARG A 65 -4.18 -4.12 -11.71
CA ARG A 65 -5.17 -3.12 -12.03
C ARG A 65 -4.47 -1.79 -12.33
N PRO A 66 -4.39 -1.35 -13.60
CA PRO A 66 -3.66 -0.15 -13.96
C PRO A 66 -4.14 1.10 -13.21
N GLU A 67 -5.45 1.22 -12.99
CA GLU A 67 -6.09 2.34 -12.28
C GLU A 67 -5.78 2.39 -10.78
N SER A 68 -5.26 1.29 -10.22
CA SER A 68 -4.89 1.17 -8.81
C SER A 68 -3.38 1.11 -8.60
N SER A 69 -2.60 1.40 -9.65
CA SER A 69 -1.13 1.35 -9.64
C SER A 69 -0.54 2.74 -9.89
N THR A 70 0.55 3.07 -9.20
CA THR A 70 1.20 4.38 -9.30
C THR A 70 2.63 4.21 -9.78
N CYS A 71 2.88 4.62 -11.02
CA CYS A 71 4.21 4.65 -11.61
C CYS A 71 4.94 5.96 -11.27
N LEU A 72 6.25 5.87 -11.11
CA LEU A 72 7.15 6.97 -10.80
C LEU A 72 7.99 7.32 -12.04
N GLU A 73 8.28 8.61 -12.20
CA GLU A 73 9.27 9.08 -13.16
C GLU A 73 10.68 8.72 -12.69
N VAL A 74 11.45 8.10 -13.58
CA VAL A 74 12.88 7.84 -13.39
C VAL A 74 13.62 8.10 -14.70
N GLU A 75 14.89 8.49 -14.61
CA GLU A 75 15.71 8.85 -15.78
C GLU A 75 15.88 7.69 -16.77
N GLU A 76 16.01 6.47 -16.27
CA GLU A 76 16.21 5.27 -17.08
C GLU A 76 15.35 4.11 -16.60
N LEU A 77 14.49 3.61 -17.49
CA LEU A 77 13.73 2.39 -17.26
C LEU A 77 14.54 1.16 -17.64
N ALA A 78 14.50 0.13 -16.78
CA ALA A 78 14.95 -1.20 -17.17
C ALA A 78 14.03 -1.78 -18.26
N ARG A 79 14.56 -2.80 -18.96
CA ARG A 79 13.79 -3.61 -19.89
C ARG A 79 13.92 -5.08 -19.53
N ASP A 80 12.84 -5.84 -19.73
CA ASP A 80 12.88 -7.29 -19.57
C ASP A 80 13.65 -7.96 -20.72
N GLY A 81 13.85 -9.28 -20.65
CA GLY A 81 14.53 -10.05 -21.70
C GLY A 81 13.82 -10.05 -23.07
N ARG A 82 12.64 -9.42 -23.19
CA ARG A 82 11.89 -9.22 -24.43
C ARG A 82 11.78 -7.73 -24.81
N ALA A 83 12.62 -6.89 -24.22
CA ALA A 83 12.69 -5.44 -24.44
C ALA A 83 11.44 -4.64 -23.99
N HIS A 84 10.52 -5.23 -23.22
CA HIS A 84 9.41 -4.47 -22.63
C HIS A 84 9.90 -3.62 -21.46
N PRO A 85 9.38 -2.40 -21.26
CA PRO A 85 9.76 -1.58 -20.12
C PRO A 85 9.36 -2.24 -18.80
N ILE A 86 10.18 -2.04 -17.78
CA ILE A 86 9.88 -2.36 -16.38
C ILE A 86 9.69 -1.01 -15.67
N PRO A 87 8.44 -0.55 -15.46
CA PRO A 87 8.20 0.71 -14.79
C PRO A 87 8.61 0.65 -13.31
N VAL A 88 9.07 1.78 -12.80
CA VAL A 88 9.28 1.99 -11.36
C VAL A 88 7.96 2.43 -10.73
N VAL A 89 7.59 1.85 -9.59
CA VAL A 89 6.28 2.06 -8.95
C VAL A 89 6.42 2.35 -7.45
N SER A 90 5.54 3.20 -6.93
CA SER A 90 5.37 3.35 -5.47
C SER A 90 4.31 2.41 -4.91
N SER A 91 3.35 2.01 -5.75
CA SER A 91 2.28 1.07 -5.38
C SER A 91 1.70 0.38 -6.60
N ILE A 92 1.21 -0.85 -6.40
CA ILE A 92 0.45 -1.60 -7.39
C ILE A 92 -0.84 -2.16 -6.78
N GLY A 93 -1.92 -2.01 -7.52
CA GLY A 93 -3.19 -2.68 -7.23
C GLY A 93 -3.22 -4.02 -7.94
N ILE A 94 -3.57 -5.06 -7.22
CA ILE A 94 -3.66 -6.42 -7.74
C ILE A 94 -5.13 -6.74 -7.97
N ASP A 95 -5.44 -7.37 -9.09
CA ASP A 95 -6.76 -7.94 -9.36
C ASP A 95 -6.87 -9.26 -8.58
N ALA A 96 -7.63 -9.23 -7.48
CA ALA A 96 -7.80 -10.38 -6.60
C ALA A 96 -8.52 -11.55 -7.30
N GLN A 97 -9.44 -11.27 -8.23
CA GLN A 97 -10.16 -12.31 -8.97
C GLN A 97 -9.21 -13.04 -9.92
N ILE A 98 -8.40 -12.28 -10.67
CA ILE A 98 -7.36 -12.87 -11.52
C ILE A 98 -6.33 -13.58 -10.65
N ALA A 99 -5.96 -13.06 -9.47
CA ALA A 99 -5.06 -13.74 -8.54
C ALA A 99 -5.65 -15.02 -7.91
N GLY A 100 -6.95 -15.29 -8.09
CA GLY A 100 -7.63 -16.43 -7.47
C GLY A 100 -7.79 -16.28 -5.95
N LEU A 101 -7.81 -15.04 -5.47
CA LEU A 101 -7.94 -14.68 -4.06
C LEU A 101 -9.35 -14.14 -3.82
N ASP A 102 -10.02 -14.67 -2.80
CA ASP A 102 -11.30 -14.12 -2.34
C ASP A 102 -11.04 -12.87 -1.46
N LEU A 103 -10.65 -11.78 -2.11
CA LEU A 103 -10.39 -10.46 -1.53
C LEU A 103 -11.14 -9.40 -2.33
N THR A 104 -11.57 -8.34 -1.67
CA THR A 104 -12.18 -7.18 -2.32
C THR A 104 -11.14 -6.15 -2.76
N GLU A 105 -10.00 -6.09 -2.06
CA GLU A 105 -8.88 -5.23 -2.42
C GLU A 105 -7.57 -5.93 -2.03
N LEU A 106 -6.57 -5.79 -2.90
CA LEU A 106 -5.19 -6.16 -2.62
C LEU A 106 -4.26 -5.13 -3.27
N ARG A 107 -3.34 -4.59 -2.47
CA ARG A 107 -2.33 -3.62 -2.90
C ARG A 107 -0.98 -3.97 -2.27
N LEU A 108 0.09 -3.81 -3.04
CA LEU A 108 1.47 -3.81 -2.55
C LEU A 108 2.05 -2.41 -2.75
N ALA A 109 2.69 -1.85 -1.73
CA ALA A 109 3.21 -0.49 -1.76
C ALA A 109 4.56 -0.38 -1.04
N ALA A 110 5.33 0.63 -1.43
CA ALA A 110 6.57 1.00 -0.76
C ALA A 110 6.35 2.02 0.36
N SER A 111 7.14 1.92 1.43
CA SER A 111 7.25 2.90 2.51
C SER A 111 8.73 3.22 2.75
N GLU A 112 9.02 4.47 3.05
CA GLU A 112 10.36 4.90 3.46
C GLU A 112 10.62 4.64 4.96
N ASP A 113 9.56 4.46 5.75
CA ASP A 113 9.63 4.18 7.18
C ASP A 113 8.52 3.20 7.57
N MET A 114 8.83 1.90 7.49
CA MET A 114 7.89 0.84 7.84
C MET A 114 7.56 0.82 9.33
N VAL A 115 8.52 1.19 10.19
CA VAL A 115 8.33 1.17 11.65
C VAL A 115 7.26 2.17 12.04
N THR A 116 7.42 3.43 11.62
CA THR A 116 6.45 4.50 11.90
C THR A 116 5.10 4.18 11.27
N LEU A 117 5.09 3.68 10.03
CA LEU A 117 3.85 3.33 9.33
C LEU A 117 3.06 2.22 10.07
N ALA A 118 3.71 1.09 10.39
CA ALA A 118 3.05 -0.02 11.08
C ALA A 118 2.60 0.37 12.49
N ALA A 119 3.44 1.12 13.22
CA ALA A 119 3.08 1.63 14.54
C ALA A 119 1.86 2.55 14.51
N ALA A 120 1.78 3.45 13.53
CA ALA A 120 0.63 4.34 13.34
C ALA A 120 -0.64 3.55 12.99
N LYS A 121 -0.56 2.55 12.11
CA LYS A 121 -1.72 1.73 11.75
C LYS A 121 -2.20 0.78 12.85
N ALA A 122 -1.36 0.48 13.83
CA ALA A 122 -1.74 -0.28 15.03
C ALA A 122 -2.24 0.59 16.20
N ALA A 123 -2.22 1.92 16.08
CA ALA A 123 -2.54 2.83 17.19
C ALA A 123 -3.99 2.64 17.69
N SER A 124 -4.96 2.59 16.79
CA SER A 124 -6.37 2.40 17.16
C SER A 124 -6.63 1.08 17.89
N HIS A 125 -5.92 -0.01 17.53
CA HIS A 125 -6.01 -1.25 18.29
C HIS A 125 -5.48 -1.12 19.73
N ARG A 126 -4.36 -0.40 19.93
CA ARG A 126 -3.83 -0.13 21.28
C ARG A 126 -4.80 0.70 22.11
N GLU A 127 -5.44 1.69 21.50
CA GLU A 127 -6.50 2.49 22.14
C GLU A 127 -7.69 1.60 22.53
N ASN A 128 -8.15 0.72 21.62
CA ASN A 128 -9.23 -0.22 21.90
C ASN A 128 -8.89 -1.17 23.04
N LEU A 129 -7.65 -1.68 23.12
CA LEU A 129 -7.19 -2.53 24.22
C LEU A 129 -7.20 -1.80 25.58
N ALA A 130 -7.02 -0.48 25.58
CA ALA A 130 -6.97 0.32 26.80
C ALA A 130 -8.36 0.75 27.31
N ARG A 131 -9.43 0.54 26.53
CA ARG A 131 -10.78 0.91 26.95
C ARG A 131 -11.28 -0.02 28.06
N THR A 132 -12.01 0.54 29.02
CA THR A 132 -12.57 -0.20 30.16
C THR A 132 -13.70 -1.15 29.76
N ASP A 133 -14.37 -0.89 28.63
CA ASP A 133 -15.47 -1.67 28.07
C ASP A 133 -15.02 -2.67 27.00
N ALA A 134 -13.72 -2.79 26.73
CA ALA A 134 -13.22 -3.68 25.70
C ALA A 134 -13.34 -5.15 26.12
N ILE A 135 -13.95 -5.95 25.26
CA ILE A 135 -13.95 -7.41 25.41
C ILE A 135 -12.69 -7.94 24.74
N ILE A 136 -11.79 -8.50 25.55
CA ILE A 136 -10.48 -8.98 25.10
C ILE A 136 -10.50 -10.48 24.90
N ALA A 137 -10.06 -10.93 23.72
CA ALA A 137 -9.79 -12.32 23.42
C ALA A 137 -8.29 -12.49 23.11
N ARG A 138 -7.68 -13.56 23.63
CA ARG A 138 -6.25 -13.84 23.44
C ARG A 138 -6.06 -15.31 23.09
N GLY A 139 -5.25 -15.55 22.06
CA GLY A 139 -4.74 -16.87 21.70
C GLY A 139 -3.22 -16.86 21.65
N GLU A 140 -2.62 -17.94 21.14
CA GLU A 140 -1.16 -18.06 20.99
C GLU A 140 -0.59 -17.12 19.93
N SER A 141 -1.38 -16.84 18.88
CA SER A 141 -0.96 -16.07 17.71
C SER A 141 -1.74 -14.77 17.51
N PHE A 142 -2.65 -14.43 18.43
CA PHE A 142 -3.50 -13.25 18.30
C PHE A 142 -3.87 -12.60 19.63
N LEU A 143 -4.16 -11.30 19.55
CA LEU A 143 -4.77 -10.50 20.59
C LEU A 143 -5.85 -9.62 19.96
N CYS A 144 -7.11 -9.84 20.34
CA CYS A 144 -8.24 -9.10 19.81
C CYS A 144 -8.92 -8.25 20.88
N ALA A 145 -9.40 -7.09 20.47
CA ALA A 145 -10.28 -6.22 21.23
C ALA A 145 -11.58 -6.00 20.43
N ARG A 146 -12.72 -6.29 21.07
CA ARG A 146 -14.05 -5.98 20.56
C ARG A 146 -14.63 -4.81 21.34
N SER A 147 -15.14 -3.82 20.62
CA SER A 147 -15.97 -2.75 21.16
C SER A 147 -17.41 -2.95 20.72
N SER A 148 -18.38 -2.68 21.59
CA SER A 148 -19.81 -2.78 21.28
C SER A 148 -20.35 -1.55 20.53
N GLU A 149 -19.68 -0.40 20.60
CA GLU A 149 -20.13 0.85 19.99
C GLU A 149 -18.96 1.67 19.38
N PRO A 150 -18.79 1.69 18.05
CA PRO A 150 -19.46 0.81 17.07
C PRO A 150 -18.98 -0.64 17.21
N GLU A 151 -19.85 -1.59 16.85
CA GLU A 151 -19.49 -3.02 16.84
C GLU A 151 -18.34 -3.26 15.86
N THR A 152 -17.14 -3.35 16.43
CA THR A 152 -15.89 -3.47 15.69
C THR A 152 -14.96 -4.38 16.46
N VAL A 153 -14.20 -5.15 15.71
CA VAL A 153 -13.14 -6.00 16.22
C VAL A 153 -11.83 -5.55 15.63
N SER A 154 -10.82 -5.41 16.47
CA SER A 154 -9.44 -5.19 16.06
C SER A 154 -8.59 -6.32 16.60
N CYS A 155 -7.88 -7.03 15.73
CA CYS A 155 -7.07 -8.19 16.07
C CYS A 155 -5.63 -7.96 15.64
N GLN A 156 -4.72 -7.90 16.61
CA GLN A 156 -3.30 -8.02 16.34
C GLN A 156 -2.97 -9.50 16.13
N MET A 157 -2.33 -9.80 15.00
CA MET A 157 -1.93 -11.16 14.60
C MET A 157 -0.41 -11.27 14.59
N LEU A 158 0.11 -12.48 14.73
CA LEU A 158 1.51 -12.75 14.43
C LEU A 158 1.76 -12.53 12.93
N SER A 159 2.76 -11.70 12.59
CA SER A 159 3.14 -11.48 11.20
C SER A 159 3.77 -12.75 10.60
N PRO A 160 3.41 -13.13 9.35
CA PRO A 160 4.10 -14.20 8.64
C PRO A 160 5.49 -13.78 8.12
N TYR A 161 5.83 -12.49 8.19
CA TYR A 161 7.09 -11.91 7.72
C TYR A 161 8.04 -11.56 8.88
N PRO A 162 9.37 -11.53 8.64
CA PRO A 162 10.34 -11.11 9.64
C PRO A 162 10.20 -9.62 10.02
N GLY A 163 10.83 -9.21 11.12
CA GLY A 163 10.93 -7.80 11.53
C GLY A 163 9.97 -7.36 12.65
N ASN A 164 9.07 -8.23 13.12
CA ASN A 164 8.19 -7.99 14.27
C ASN A 164 7.33 -6.70 14.17
N PHE A 165 6.98 -6.28 12.96
CA PHE A 165 6.05 -5.16 12.75
C PHE A 165 4.65 -5.52 13.26
N PRO A 166 3.94 -4.58 13.91
CA PRO A 166 2.54 -4.80 14.28
C PRO A 166 1.68 -5.10 13.05
N LEU A 167 1.04 -6.26 13.04
CA LEU A 167 0.04 -6.65 12.05
C LEU A 167 -1.32 -6.63 12.73
N VAL A 168 -2.17 -5.68 12.33
CA VAL A 168 -3.51 -5.53 12.90
C VAL A 168 -4.55 -5.63 11.80
N VAL A 169 -5.58 -6.42 12.02
CA VAL A 169 -6.76 -6.51 11.16
C VAL A 169 -7.95 -5.89 11.88
N TYR A 170 -8.67 -5.03 11.17
CA TYR A 170 -9.88 -4.36 11.65
C TYR A 170 -11.09 -4.90 10.92
N CYS A 171 -12.10 -5.33 11.67
CA CYS A 171 -13.32 -5.93 11.15
C CYS A 171 -14.55 -5.23 11.70
N GLY A 172 -15.47 -4.88 10.81
CA GLY A 172 -16.74 -4.21 11.15
C GLY A 172 -17.63 -4.11 9.92
N ALA A 173 -18.95 -4.04 10.12
CA ALA A 173 -19.94 -3.95 9.04
C ALA A 173 -19.75 -5.01 7.91
N GLY A 174 -19.44 -6.26 8.29
CA GLY A 174 -19.25 -7.36 7.34
C GLY A 174 -17.98 -7.28 6.48
N ARG A 175 -17.00 -6.45 6.85
CA ARG A 175 -15.74 -6.29 6.13
C ARG A 175 -14.55 -6.32 7.09
N CYS A 176 -13.48 -7.00 6.69
CA CYS A 176 -12.19 -6.92 7.35
C CYS A 176 -11.18 -6.16 6.47
N THR A 177 -10.22 -5.50 7.11
CA THR A 177 -9.14 -4.78 6.42
C THR A 177 -7.84 -4.92 7.21
N THR A 178 -6.77 -5.28 6.51
CA THR A 178 -5.39 -5.15 6.99
C THR A 178 -4.78 -3.91 6.34
N PRO A 179 -4.60 -2.79 7.07
CA PRO A 179 -4.05 -1.57 6.49
C PRO A 179 -2.57 -1.74 6.13
N VAL A 180 -1.82 -2.46 6.98
CA VAL A 180 -0.38 -2.71 6.81
C VAL A 180 -0.08 -4.13 7.28
N MET A 181 0.35 -4.96 6.34
CA MET A 181 1.11 -6.18 6.60
C MET A 181 2.50 -5.97 5.99
N ALA A 182 3.47 -5.61 6.82
CA ALA A 182 4.84 -5.41 6.38
C ALA A 182 5.41 -6.72 5.85
N ARG A 183 5.90 -6.70 4.61
CA ARG A 183 6.63 -7.82 3.98
C ARG A 183 8.10 -7.78 4.37
N ASP A 184 8.67 -6.59 4.32
CA ASP A 184 10.05 -6.28 4.66
C ASP A 184 10.14 -4.82 5.14
N GLU A 185 11.35 -4.27 5.25
CA GLU A 185 11.58 -2.90 5.73
C GLU A 185 11.08 -1.80 4.77
N GLN A 186 10.74 -2.16 3.52
CA GLN A 186 10.36 -1.22 2.47
C GLN A 186 8.98 -1.51 1.89
N LEU A 187 8.53 -2.75 1.87
CA LEU A 187 7.26 -3.16 1.24
C LEU A 187 6.21 -3.57 2.26
N PHE A 188 4.97 -3.14 2.02
CA PHE A 188 3.82 -3.59 2.78
C PHE A 188 2.62 -3.89 1.89
N VAL A 189 1.78 -4.78 2.41
CA VAL A 189 0.52 -5.17 1.80
C VAL A 189 -0.64 -4.47 2.51
N THR A 190 -1.58 -3.97 1.73
CA THR A 190 -2.92 -3.60 2.19
C THR A 190 -3.92 -4.55 1.56
N ALA A 191 -4.86 -5.07 2.34
CA ALA A 191 -5.92 -5.92 1.81
C ALA A 191 -7.25 -5.74 2.54
N SER A 192 -8.35 -6.03 1.85
CA SER A 192 -9.68 -6.13 2.45
C SER A 192 -10.46 -7.31 1.89
N TRP A 193 -11.38 -7.84 2.69
CA TRP A 193 -12.27 -8.95 2.32
C TRP A 193 -13.60 -8.85 3.07
N ARG A 194 -14.59 -9.61 2.60
CA ARG A 194 -15.87 -9.75 3.31
C ARG A 194 -15.67 -10.68 4.50
N ASN A 195 -16.13 -10.25 5.66
CA ASN A 195 -16.15 -11.05 6.86
C ASN A 195 -17.47 -11.83 6.93
N SER A 196 -17.39 -13.12 7.26
CA SER A 196 -18.55 -13.97 7.49
C SER A 196 -18.61 -14.59 8.89
N ALA A 197 -17.55 -14.42 9.67
CA ALA A 197 -17.46 -14.96 11.02
C ALA A 197 -18.52 -14.39 11.96
N THR A 198 -19.09 -15.26 12.78
CA THR A 198 -20.18 -14.92 13.71
C THR A 198 -19.67 -14.70 15.14
N ASP A 199 -18.49 -15.20 15.45
CA ASP A 199 -17.81 -14.99 16.73
C ASP A 199 -16.31 -14.69 16.55
N ILE A 200 -15.61 -14.53 17.67
CA ILE A 200 -14.20 -14.13 17.67
C ILE A 200 -13.26 -15.27 17.26
N GLU A 201 -13.62 -16.53 17.52
CA GLU A 201 -12.80 -17.69 17.21
C GLU A 201 -12.82 -17.94 15.69
N GLU A 202 -14.02 -18.01 15.12
CA GLU A 202 -14.23 -18.08 13.67
C GLU A 202 -13.55 -16.91 12.95
N LEU A 203 -13.61 -15.71 13.53
CA LEU A 203 -12.99 -14.52 12.95
C LEU A 203 -11.47 -14.63 12.92
N THR A 204 -10.85 -15.09 14.01
CA THR A 204 -9.40 -15.25 14.06
C THR A 204 -8.89 -16.33 13.11
N ASP A 205 -9.66 -17.40 12.90
CA ASP A 205 -9.38 -18.42 11.90
C ASP A 205 -9.51 -17.88 10.48
N GLU A 206 -10.58 -17.12 10.19
CA GLU A 206 -10.77 -16.46 8.91
C GLU A 206 -9.60 -15.51 8.60
N ILE A 207 -9.23 -14.64 9.55
CA ILE A 207 -8.11 -13.71 9.43
C ILE A 207 -6.81 -14.47 9.15
N SER A 208 -6.49 -15.49 9.94
CA SER A 208 -5.26 -16.27 9.81
C SER A 208 -5.16 -16.93 8.44
N ASN A 209 -6.27 -17.51 7.96
CA ASN A 209 -6.35 -18.12 6.63
C ASN A 209 -6.13 -17.09 5.51
N LYS A 210 -6.76 -15.91 5.60
CA LYS A 210 -6.58 -14.83 4.61
C LYS A 210 -5.14 -14.31 4.58
N LEU A 211 -4.54 -14.07 5.74
CA LEU A 211 -3.13 -13.64 5.84
C LEU A 211 -2.18 -14.68 5.24
N LYS A 212 -2.41 -15.98 5.48
CA LYS A 212 -1.62 -17.07 4.89
C LYS A 212 -1.78 -17.15 3.37
N GLN A 213 -3.00 -16.97 2.85
CA GLN A 213 -3.26 -16.93 1.40
C GLN A 213 -2.52 -15.77 0.73
N ILE A 214 -2.61 -14.57 1.32
CA ILE A 214 -1.91 -13.37 0.83
C ILE A 214 -0.39 -13.61 0.86
N HIS A 215 0.15 -14.12 1.96
CA HIS A 215 1.57 -14.43 2.09
C HIS A 215 2.03 -15.40 0.99
N THR A 216 1.32 -16.52 0.83
CA THR A 216 1.64 -17.56 -0.17
C THR A 216 1.60 -17.00 -1.59
N PHE A 217 0.65 -16.11 -1.88
CA PHE A 217 0.57 -15.46 -3.18
C PHE A 217 1.81 -14.60 -3.46
N PHE A 218 2.25 -13.75 -2.52
CA PHE A 218 3.41 -12.88 -2.74
C PHE A 218 4.73 -13.64 -2.83
N GLU A 219 4.89 -14.75 -2.10
CA GLU A 219 6.07 -15.64 -2.23
C GLU A 219 6.23 -16.23 -3.63
N GLN A 220 5.17 -16.24 -4.43
CA GLN A 220 5.24 -16.70 -5.81
C GLN A 220 5.62 -15.58 -6.77
N GLN A 221 5.35 -14.31 -6.46
CA GLN A 221 5.45 -13.19 -7.41
C GLN A 221 6.72 -12.34 -7.30
N ILE A 222 7.42 -12.41 -6.16
CA ILE A 222 8.68 -11.72 -5.86
C ILE A 222 9.78 -12.77 -5.78
#